data_AF-A0A7W7G2P8-F1
#
_entry.id   AF-A0A7W7G2P8-F1
#
_cell.length_a   1.000
_cell.length_b   1.000
_cell.length_c   1.000
_cell.angle_alpha   90.00
_cell.angle_beta   90.00
_cell.angle_gamma   90.00
#
_symmetry.space_group_name_H-M   'P 1'
#
loop_
_entity.id
_entity.type
_entity.pdbx_description
1 polymer ?
#
loop_
_entity_poly.entity_id
_entity_poly.type
_entity_poly.pdbx_seq_one_letter_code
_entity_poly.pdbx_strand_id
1 'polypeptide(L)'
;MMVFIGGYRLKSRAHMAAGVGYLLVTVAFVCGAGLTAPADSTADRGTAYDLAMAAFLLIVWLGGTLHTLFLQLKVAKQAPPTAADRHSDAAVAAAQWRVQRRAEARELVRADPGLAWELRIGRPDIQGRQYDDGGLVDVNHVPAAWLAYSLQIPQPLADEIAQQRGLRQGFTSPDELIVYCTAMTPERMAVIRDMLLFRPL
;
A
#
# COMPACT_ATOMS: atom_id res chain seq x y z
N MET A 1 -2.49 -24.92 -24.45
CA MET A 1 -3.75 -24.60 -23.74
C MET A 1 -3.67 -23.36 -22.84
N MET A 2 -2.64 -23.19 -21.98
CA MET A 2 -2.54 -22.03 -21.07
C MET A 2 -2.47 -20.64 -21.76
N VAL A 3 -1.83 -20.53 -22.94
CA VAL A 3 -1.78 -19.29 -23.73
C VAL A 3 -3.18 -18.85 -24.20
N PHE A 4 -4.06 -19.81 -24.50
CA PHE A 4 -5.41 -19.55 -25.02
C PHE A 4 -6.31 -18.94 -23.93
N ILE A 5 -6.20 -19.42 -22.69
CA ILE A 5 -6.92 -18.89 -21.53
C ILE A 5 -6.44 -17.46 -21.20
N GLY A 6 -5.13 -17.21 -21.27
CA GLY A 6 -4.56 -15.88 -21.11
C GLY A 6 -5.02 -14.89 -22.19
N GLY A 7 -5.00 -15.30 -23.46
CA GLY A 7 -5.48 -14.50 -24.59
C GLY A 7 -6.99 -14.20 -24.54
N TYR A 8 -7.79 -15.18 -24.11
CA TYR A 8 -9.24 -15.02 -23.92
C TYR A 8 -9.56 -14.00 -22.82
N ARG A 9 -8.86 -14.07 -21.67
CA ARG A 9 -9.02 -13.09 -20.58
C ARG A 9 -8.58 -11.68 -20.95
N LEU A 10 -7.59 -11.53 -21.83
CA LEU A 10 -7.12 -10.24 -22.34
C LEU A 10 -7.92 -9.71 -23.55
N LYS A 11 -8.94 -10.45 -24.03
CA LYS A 11 -9.71 -10.16 -25.25
C LYS A 11 -8.83 -9.83 -26.48
N SER A 12 -7.59 -10.31 -26.52
CA SER A 12 -6.63 -9.95 -27.57
C SER A 12 -6.58 -11.02 -28.65
N ARG A 13 -7.14 -10.69 -29.83
CA ARG A 13 -7.17 -11.56 -31.01
C ARG A 13 -5.77 -11.96 -31.47
N ALA A 14 -4.77 -11.11 -31.26
CA ALA A 14 -3.37 -11.36 -31.64
C ALA A 14 -2.73 -12.49 -30.81
N HIS A 15 -2.97 -12.54 -29.49
CA HIS A 15 -2.42 -13.60 -28.63
C HIS A 15 -3.16 -14.94 -28.81
N MET A 16 -4.46 -14.88 -29.14
CA MET A 16 -5.21 -16.07 -29.57
C MET A 16 -4.66 -16.63 -30.88
N ALA A 17 -4.41 -15.77 -31.88
CA ALA A 17 -3.82 -16.17 -33.16
C ALA A 17 -2.40 -16.75 -32.97
N ALA A 18 -1.58 -16.16 -32.09
CA ALA A 18 -0.27 -16.72 -31.75
C ALA A 18 -0.39 -18.12 -31.12
N GLY A 19 -1.35 -18.33 -30.21
CA GLY A 19 -1.61 -19.65 -29.63
C GLY A 19 -2.03 -20.71 -30.65
N VAL A 20 -2.86 -20.35 -31.64
CA VAL A 20 -3.22 -21.23 -32.77
C VAL A 20 -2.00 -21.49 -33.67
N GLY A 21 -1.20 -20.47 -33.94
CA GLY A 21 0.03 -20.59 -34.73
C GLY A 21 1.03 -21.57 -34.12
N TYR A 22 1.28 -21.50 -32.80
CA TYR A 22 2.13 -22.48 -32.11
C TYR A 22 1.60 -23.90 -32.25
N LEU A 23 0.29 -24.11 -32.07
CA LEU A 23 -0.32 -25.42 -32.22
C LEU A 23 -0.15 -25.98 -33.64
N LEU A 24 -0.39 -25.16 -34.66
CA LEU A 24 -0.26 -25.56 -36.06
C LEU A 24 1.19 -25.91 -36.42
N VAL A 25 2.15 -25.12 -35.96
CA VAL A 25 3.59 -25.38 -36.18
C VAL A 25 4.01 -26.69 -35.51
N THR A 26 3.56 -26.94 -34.27
CA THR A 26 3.87 -28.19 -33.58
C THR A 26 3.23 -29.41 -34.26
N VAL A 27 1.96 -29.32 -34.67
CA VAL A 27 1.28 -30.41 -35.37
C VAL A 27 1.92 -30.69 -36.73
N ALA A 28 2.21 -29.65 -37.52
CA ALA A 28 2.85 -29.80 -38.82
C ALA A 28 4.23 -30.46 -38.69
N PHE A 29 5.00 -30.10 -37.66
CA PHE A 29 6.31 -30.69 -37.41
C PHE A 29 6.21 -32.16 -36.97
N VAL A 30 5.31 -32.51 -36.04
CA VAL A 30 5.11 -33.90 -35.58
C VAL A 30 4.57 -34.79 -36.70
N CYS A 31 3.61 -34.30 -37.48
CA CYS A 31 3.08 -35.04 -38.63
C CYS A 31 4.14 -35.20 -39.73
N GLY A 32 4.90 -34.16 -40.04
CA GLY A 32 6.02 -34.24 -40.99
C GLY A 32 7.07 -35.26 -40.57
N ALA A 33 7.45 -35.23 -39.29
CA ALA A 33 8.37 -36.18 -38.68
C ALA A 33 7.89 -37.64 -38.72
N GLY A 34 6.58 -37.86 -38.51
CA GLY A 34 5.97 -39.18 -38.61
C GLY A 34 5.88 -39.71 -40.04
N LEU A 35 5.71 -38.83 -41.04
CA LEU A 35 5.63 -39.18 -42.46
C LEU A 35 6.99 -39.48 -43.09
N THR A 36 8.08 -38.96 -42.52
CA THR A 36 9.45 -39.22 -42.99
C THR A 36 10.11 -40.42 -42.30
N ALA A 37 9.40 -41.13 -41.42
CA ALA A 37 9.92 -42.32 -40.74
C ALA A 37 9.94 -43.52 -41.71
N PRO A 38 11.10 -44.10 -42.04
CA PRO A 38 11.16 -45.29 -42.89
C PRO A 38 10.52 -46.49 -42.18
N ALA A 39 9.68 -47.23 -42.89
CA ALA A 39 8.88 -48.33 -42.33
C ALA A 39 9.73 -49.52 -41.85
N ASP A 40 10.92 -49.70 -42.41
CA ASP A 40 11.87 -50.76 -42.06
C ASP A 40 13.27 -50.17 -41.89
N SER A 41 13.75 -49.99 -40.65
CA SER A 41 15.16 -49.68 -40.44
C SER A 41 15.66 -50.11 -39.05
N THR A 42 16.42 -51.20 -39.03
CA THR A 42 17.51 -51.47 -38.07
C THR A 42 18.75 -50.63 -38.35
N ALA A 43 18.66 -49.64 -39.24
CA ALA A 43 19.71 -48.66 -39.50
C ALA A 43 19.65 -47.54 -38.46
N ASP A 44 20.81 -47.24 -37.89
CA ASP A 44 21.10 -46.20 -36.91
C ASP A 44 20.28 -44.93 -37.19
N ARG A 45 19.25 -44.69 -36.36
CA ARG A 45 18.51 -43.41 -36.34
C ARG A 45 19.58 -42.35 -36.09
N GLY A 46 19.95 -41.60 -37.13
CA GLY A 46 21.04 -40.65 -37.03
C GLY A 46 20.80 -39.69 -35.86
N THR A 47 21.68 -39.74 -34.87
CA THR A 47 21.66 -38.94 -33.62
C THR A 47 21.37 -37.45 -33.84
N ALA A 48 21.70 -36.92 -35.03
CA ALA A 48 21.37 -35.57 -35.47
C ALA A 48 19.87 -35.27 -35.56
N TYR A 49 19.05 -36.23 -36.02
CA TYR A 49 17.59 -36.08 -36.14
C TYR A 49 16.94 -36.01 -34.76
N ASP A 50 17.32 -36.91 -33.85
CA ASP A 50 16.80 -36.93 -32.48
C ASP A 50 17.22 -35.67 -31.70
N LEU A 51 18.44 -35.17 -31.92
CA LEU A 51 18.91 -33.91 -31.36
C LEU A 51 18.13 -32.70 -31.91
N ALA A 52 17.87 -32.67 -33.22
CA ALA A 52 17.07 -31.61 -33.84
C ALA A 52 15.61 -31.61 -33.34
N MET A 53 15.02 -32.81 -33.19
CA MET A 53 13.70 -33.00 -32.60
C MET A 53 13.66 -32.52 -31.14
N ALA A 54 14.62 -32.94 -30.33
CA ALA A 54 14.72 -32.52 -28.93
C ALA A 54 14.92 -31.01 -28.78
N ALA A 55 15.80 -30.41 -29.59
CA ALA A 55 16.04 -28.98 -29.60
C ALA A 55 14.79 -28.19 -30.01
N PHE A 56 14.07 -28.64 -31.04
CA PHE A 56 12.82 -28.01 -31.47
C PHE A 56 11.75 -28.06 -30.38
N LEU A 57 11.55 -29.22 -29.75
CA LEU A 57 10.59 -29.38 -28.67
C LEU A 57 10.95 -28.51 -27.46
N LEU A 58 12.23 -28.41 -27.10
CA LEU A 58 12.71 -27.53 -26.05
C LEU A 58 12.45 -26.04 -26.38
N ILE A 59 12.71 -25.60 -27.60
CA ILE A 59 12.47 -24.21 -28.03
C ILE A 59 10.97 -23.88 -27.98
N VAL A 60 10.11 -24.77 -28.48
CA VAL A 60 8.65 -24.58 -28.44
C VAL A 60 8.15 -24.57 -26.99
N TRP A 61 8.66 -25.46 -26.14
CA TRP A 61 8.28 -25.52 -24.73
C TRP A 61 8.72 -24.28 -23.95
N LEU A 62 9.99 -23.85 -24.10
CA LEU A 62 10.52 -22.64 -23.48
C LEU A 62 9.80 -21.38 -23.98
N GLY A 63 9.60 -21.27 -25.30
CA GLY A 63 8.89 -20.17 -25.93
C GLY A 63 7.44 -20.07 -25.45
N GLY A 64 6.72 -21.20 -25.39
CA GLY A 64 5.38 -21.27 -24.84
C GLY A 64 5.31 -20.86 -23.37
N THR A 65 6.24 -21.36 -22.56
CA THR A 65 6.32 -21.03 -21.11
C THR A 65 6.58 -19.54 -20.90
N LEU A 66 7.57 -18.97 -21.59
CA LEU A 66 7.89 -17.55 -21.49
C LEU A 66 6.71 -16.67 -21.93
N HIS A 67 6.00 -17.06 -23.00
CA HIS A 67 4.82 -16.35 -23.46
C HIS A 67 3.67 -16.41 -22.45
N THR A 68 3.46 -17.57 -21.79
CA THR A 68 2.46 -17.68 -20.72
C THR A 68 2.79 -16.82 -19.50
N LEU A 69 4.06 -16.79 -19.08
CA LEU A 69 4.51 -15.93 -17.98
C LEU A 69 4.30 -14.45 -18.32
N PHE A 70 4.65 -14.04 -19.54
CA PHE A 70 4.41 -12.67 -20.01
C PHE A 70 2.91 -12.29 -19.96
N LEU A 71 2.03 -13.17 -20.43
CA LEU A 71 0.59 -12.94 -20.39
C LEU A 71 0.05 -12.89 -18.95
N GLN A 72 0.51 -13.78 -18.07
CA GLN A 72 0.10 -13.79 -16.66
C GLN A 72 0.50 -12.49 -15.95
N LEU A 73 1.73 -12.02 -16.16
CA LEU A 73 2.21 -10.75 -15.61
C LEU A 73 1.41 -9.55 -16.13
N LYS A 74 1.04 -9.56 -17.42
CA LYS A 74 0.25 -8.49 -18.02
C LYS A 74 -1.20 -8.49 -17.51
N VAL A 75 -1.82 -9.66 -17.33
CA VAL A 75 -3.16 -9.78 -16.74
C VAL A 75 -3.15 -9.32 -15.29
N ALA A 76 -2.16 -9.71 -14.49
CA ALA A 76 -2.05 -9.30 -13.09
C ALA A 76 -1.98 -7.77 -12.94
N LYS A 77 -1.25 -7.08 -13.84
CA LYS A 77 -1.16 -5.60 -13.86
C LYS A 77 -2.45 -4.91 -14.33
N GLN A 78 -3.30 -5.60 -15.08
CA GLN A 78 -4.54 -5.06 -15.64
C GLN A 78 -5.77 -5.50 -14.84
N ALA A 79 -5.61 -6.37 -13.85
CA ALA A 79 -6.68 -6.78 -12.97
C ALA A 79 -7.21 -5.52 -12.25
N PRO A 80 -8.51 -5.23 -12.32
CA PRO A 80 -9.09 -4.13 -11.56
C PRO A 80 -8.81 -4.35 -10.08
N PRO A 81 -8.45 -3.30 -9.32
CA PRO A 81 -8.25 -3.43 -7.89
C PRO A 81 -9.52 -4.00 -7.24
N THR A 82 -9.34 -4.94 -6.32
CA THR A 82 -10.46 -5.53 -5.61
C THR A 82 -11.15 -4.47 -4.73
N ALA A 83 -12.33 -4.77 -4.22
CA ALA A 83 -12.99 -3.87 -3.26
C ALA A 83 -12.15 -3.66 -1.99
N ALA A 84 -11.39 -4.69 -1.58
CA ALA A 84 -10.48 -4.61 -0.43
C ALA A 84 -9.29 -3.68 -0.71
N ASP A 85 -8.69 -3.78 -1.89
CA ASP A 85 -7.58 -2.89 -2.31
C ASP A 85 -8.03 -1.42 -2.32
N ARG A 86 -9.21 -1.15 -2.92
CA ARG A 86 -9.77 0.21 -2.95
C ARG A 86 -10.07 0.79 -1.57
N HIS A 87 -10.52 -0.05 -0.62
CA HIS A 87 -10.77 0.38 0.75
C HIS A 87 -9.46 0.71 1.49
N SER A 88 -8.43 -0.13 1.31
CA SER A 88 -7.09 0.13 1.85
C SER A 88 -6.52 1.45 1.31
N ASP A 89 -6.58 1.65 -0.02
CA ASP A 89 -6.13 2.88 -0.67
C ASP A 89 -6.87 4.11 -0.13
N ALA A 90 -8.20 4.02 0.05
CA ALA A 90 -9.00 5.10 0.62
C ALA A 90 -8.63 5.40 2.09
N ALA A 91 -8.36 4.38 2.90
CA ALA A 91 -7.94 4.54 4.29
C ALA A 91 -6.55 5.20 4.39
N VAL A 92 -5.61 4.80 3.53
CA VAL A 92 -4.27 5.40 3.43
C VAL A 92 -4.37 6.85 2.95
N ALA A 93 -5.16 7.13 1.92
CA ALA A 93 -5.39 8.49 1.43
C ALA A 93 -5.99 9.40 2.52
N ALA A 94 -6.96 8.90 3.29
CA ALA A 94 -7.54 9.64 4.41
C ALA A 94 -6.51 9.90 5.53
N ALA A 95 -5.61 8.94 5.81
CA ALA A 95 -4.53 9.14 6.76
C ALA A 95 -3.52 10.20 6.29
N GLN A 96 -3.12 10.16 5.01
CA GLN A 96 -2.25 11.16 4.40
C GLN A 96 -2.89 12.55 4.41
N TRP A 97 -4.18 12.65 4.09
CA TRP A 97 -4.96 13.89 4.19
C TRP A 97 -4.89 14.47 5.61
N ARG A 98 -5.08 13.65 6.65
CA ARG A 98 -4.95 14.10 8.05
C ARG A 98 -3.55 14.61 8.39
N VAL A 99 -2.50 13.97 7.87
CA VAL A 99 -1.11 14.46 8.05
C VAL A 99 -0.96 15.86 7.45
N GLN A 100 -1.45 16.07 6.22
CA GLN A 100 -1.40 17.36 5.56
C GLN A 100 -2.21 18.43 6.32
N ARG A 101 -3.44 18.11 6.73
CA ARG A 101 -4.28 19.03 7.51
C ARG A 101 -3.64 19.47 8.84
N ARG A 102 -2.94 18.56 9.51
CA ARG A 102 -2.17 18.90 10.72
C ARG A 102 -1.02 19.85 10.44
N ALA A 103 -0.33 19.71 9.31
CA ALA A 103 0.73 20.64 8.90
C ALA A 103 0.17 22.04 8.60
N GLU A 104 -0.90 22.13 7.82
CA GLU A 104 -1.59 23.38 7.49
C GLU A 104 -2.13 24.08 8.75
N ALA A 105 -2.76 23.32 9.66
CA ALA A 105 -3.25 23.86 10.91
C ALA A 105 -2.13 24.39 11.81
N ARG A 106 -0.97 23.72 11.88
CA ARG A 106 0.21 24.22 12.62
C ARG A 106 0.80 25.48 12.01
N GLU A 107 0.80 25.59 10.68
CA GLU A 107 1.20 26.81 10.00
C GLU A 107 0.24 27.96 10.35
N LEU A 108 -1.07 27.70 10.32
CA LEU A 108 -2.07 28.71 10.68
C LEU A 108 -1.93 29.18 12.13
N VAL A 109 -1.68 28.26 13.07
CA VAL A 109 -1.42 28.61 14.48
C VAL A 109 -0.20 29.52 14.63
N ARG A 110 0.85 29.32 13.81
CA ARG A 110 2.06 30.15 13.85
C ARG A 110 1.86 31.51 13.17
N ALA A 111 1.11 31.54 12.06
CA ALA A 111 0.91 32.75 11.27
C ALA A 111 -0.14 33.69 11.89
N ASP A 112 -1.24 33.14 12.39
CA ASP A 112 -2.35 33.89 13.01
C ASP A 112 -2.91 33.14 14.23
N PRO A 113 -2.34 33.36 15.43
CA PRO A 113 -2.81 32.74 16.67
C PRO A 113 -4.24 33.12 17.05
N GLY A 114 -4.71 34.32 16.64
CA GLY A 114 -6.05 34.83 16.92
C GLY A 114 -7.10 34.06 16.14
N LEU A 115 -6.89 33.94 14.82
CA LEU A 115 -7.74 33.11 13.97
C LEU A 115 -7.72 31.64 14.40
N ALA A 116 -6.57 31.11 14.84
CA ALA A 116 -6.51 29.75 15.37
C ALA A 116 -7.36 29.54 16.63
N TRP A 117 -7.52 30.56 17.49
CA TRP A 117 -8.47 30.53 18.61
C TRP A 117 -9.91 30.49 18.13
N GLU A 118 -10.28 31.34 17.17
CA GLU A 118 -11.64 31.39 16.60
C GLU A 118 -12.03 30.06 15.93
N LEU A 119 -11.09 29.47 15.19
CA LEU A 119 -11.25 28.17 14.53
C LEU A 119 -11.14 26.98 15.48
N ARG A 120 -10.77 27.21 16.74
CA ARG A 120 -10.65 26.19 17.80
C ARG A 120 -9.68 25.06 17.44
N ILE A 121 -8.57 25.40 16.80
CA ILE A 121 -7.54 24.43 16.39
C ILE A 121 -6.93 23.77 17.63
N GLY A 122 -6.85 22.44 17.61
CA GLY A 122 -6.33 21.64 18.71
C GLY A 122 -7.32 21.43 19.86
N ARG A 123 -8.59 21.84 19.71
CA ARG A 123 -9.60 21.77 20.78
C ARG A 123 -10.74 20.79 20.44
N PRO A 124 -10.48 19.46 20.47
CA PRO A 124 -11.51 18.45 20.22
C PRO A 124 -12.65 18.49 21.26
N ASP A 125 -12.41 19.09 22.42
CA ASP A 125 -13.36 19.23 23.52
C ASP A 125 -14.46 20.27 23.27
N ILE A 126 -14.25 21.18 22.32
CA ILE A 126 -15.23 22.22 22.00
C ILE A 126 -16.13 21.76 20.84
N GLN A 127 -17.45 21.69 21.11
CA GLN A 127 -18.45 21.31 20.12
C GLN A 127 -18.65 22.38 19.04
N GLY A 128 -19.07 21.95 17.84
CA GLY A 128 -19.41 22.88 16.74
C GLY A 128 -18.20 23.48 16.02
N ARG A 129 -17.02 22.85 16.12
CA ARG A 129 -15.86 23.21 15.29
C ARG A 129 -16.18 22.99 13.81
N GLN A 130 -15.94 24.01 12.98
CA GLN A 130 -16.13 23.92 11.53
C GLN A 130 -14.83 23.58 10.79
N TYR A 131 -13.69 23.88 11.42
CA TYR A 131 -12.37 23.62 10.84
C TYR A 131 -11.87 22.23 11.21
N ASP A 132 -11.46 21.45 10.20
CA ASP A 132 -10.80 20.16 10.40
C ASP A 132 -9.28 20.34 10.48
N ASP A 133 -8.72 20.38 11.68
CA ASP A 133 -7.28 20.49 11.92
C ASP A 133 -6.50 19.17 11.73
N GLY A 134 -7.16 18.11 11.24
CA GLY A 134 -6.54 16.79 11.06
C GLY A 134 -6.35 16.02 12.37
N GLY A 135 -7.00 16.45 13.45
CA GLY A 135 -6.95 15.79 14.76
C GLY A 135 -5.80 16.27 15.64
N LEU A 136 -5.47 17.57 15.57
CA LEU A 136 -4.55 18.16 16.54
C LEU A 136 -5.18 18.20 17.93
N VAL A 137 -4.34 18.13 18.95
CA VAL A 137 -4.72 18.20 20.35
C VAL A 137 -3.77 19.15 21.07
N ASP A 138 -4.32 20.25 21.56
CA ASP A 138 -3.62 21.26 22.33
C ASP A 138 -3.48 20.80 23.79
N VAL A 139 -2.30 20.28 24.12
CA VAL A 139 -2.02 19.71 25.43
C VAL A 139 -2.21 20.75 26.55
N ASN A 140 -2.01 22.02 26.26
CA ASN A 140 -2.10 23.09 27.26
C ASN A 140 -3.54 23.51 27.57
N HIS A 141 -4.50 23.21 26.68
CA HIS A 141 -5.86 23.74 26.82
C HIS A 141 -6.95 22.66 26.85
N VAL A 142 -6.64 21.43 26.41
CA VAL A 142 -7.60 20.33 26.40
C VAL A 142 -7.72 19.71 27.80
N PRO A 143 -8.94 19.42 28.31
CA PRO A 143 -9.14 18.73 29.59
C PRO A 143 -8.60 17.29 29.58
N ALA A 144 -8.20 16.76 30.75
CA ALA A 144 -7.59 15.42 30.86
C ALA A 144 -8.45 14.30 30.25
N ALA A 145 -9.76 14.28 30.51
CA ALA A 145 -10.67 13.29 29.91
C ALA A 145 -10.64 13.31 28.37
N TRP A 146 -10.52 14.50 27.78
CA TRP A 146 -10.41 14.66 26.33
C TRP A 146 -9.02 14.34 25.79
N LEU A 147 -7.96 14.56 26.57
CA LEU A 147 -6.61 14.09 26.23
C LEU A 147 -6.59 12.55 26.15
N ALA A 148 -7.14 11.88 27.16
CA ALA A 148 -7.25 10.43 27.20
C ALA A 148 -8.00 9.88 25.98
N TYR A 149 -9.17 10.44 25.68
CA TYR A 149 -9.99 10.05 24.55
C TYR A 149 -9.30 10.32 23.19
N SER A 150 -8.82 11.55 22.98
CA SER A 150 -8.34 11.99 21.66
C SER A 150 -6.98 11.40 21.30
N LEU A 151 -6.09 11.25 22.29
CA LEU A 151 -4.75 10.68 22.09
C LEU A 151 -4.71 9.17 22.35
N GLN A 152 -5.85 8.56 22.72
CA GLN A 152 -5.95 7.14 23.09
C GLN A 152 -4.93 6.72 24.16
N ILE A 153 -4.76 7.58 25.17
CA ILE A 153 -3.86 7.33 26.31
C ILE A 153 -4.66 6.97 27.56
N PRO A 154 -4.08 6.23 28.53
CA PRO A 154 -4.75 5.92 29.78
C PRO A 154 -5.13 7.19 30.56
N GLN A 155 -6.31 7.17 31.20
CA GLN A 155 -6.78 8.29 32.03
C GLN A 155 -5.76 8.75 33.08
N PRO A 156 -5.06 7.85 33.82
CA PRO A 156 -4.06 8.27 34.80
C PRO A 156 -2.90 9.09 34.19
N LEU A 157 -2.49 8.78 32.95
CA LEU A 157 -1.45 9.55 32.25
C LEU A 157 -2.00 10.92 31.82
N ALA A 158 -3.25 11.00 31.37
CA ALA A 158 -3.86 12.27 31.03
C ALA A 158 -4.03 13.20 32.25
N ASP A 159 -4.34 12.64 33.41
CA ASP A 159 -4.43 13.37 34.68
C ASP A 159 -3.04 13.84 35.14
N GLU A 160 -2.00 13.02 35.00
CA GLU A 160 -0.61 13.40 35.26
C GLU A 160 -0.17 14.57 34.37
N ILE A 161 -0.48 14.51 33.06
CA ILE A 161 -0.20 15.61 32.11
C ILE A 161 -0.91 16.90 32.58
N ALA A 162 -2.17 16.83 32.99
CA ALA A 162 -2.92 18.00 33.44
C ALA A 162 -2.37 18.58 34.76
N GLN A 163 -1.91 17.73 35.68
CA GLN A 163 -1.25 18.15 36.91
C GLN A 163 0.08 18.86 36.61
N GLN A 164 0.95 18.22 35.82
CA GLN A 164 2.25 18.77 35.45
C GLN A 164 2.10 20.08 34.67
N ARG A 165 1.13 20.16 33.77
CA ARG A 165 0.77 21.40 33.07
C ARG A 165 0.54 22.58 34.03
N GLY A 166 -0.24 22.35 35.10
CA GLY A 166 -0.55 23.38 36.09
C GLY A 166 0.69 23.83 36.87
N LEU A 167 1.56 22.89 37.24
CA LEU A 167 2.80 23.18 37.96
C LEU A 167 3.80 23.99 37.13
N ARG A 168 3.78 23.82 35.81
CA ARG A 168 4.76 24.39 34.88
C ARG A 168 4.28 25.63 34.13
N GLN A 169 3.01 26.00 34.31
CA GLN A 169 2.35 27.02 33.50
C GLN A 169 2.37 26.67 32.00
N GLY A 170 2.20 25.37 31.70
CA GLY A 170 2.20 24.83 30.34
C GLY A 170 3.48 24.13 29.93
N PHE A 171 3.38 23.46 28.79
CA PHE A 171 4.49 22.82 28.10
C PHE A 171 4.79 23.58 26.81
N THR A 172 6.04 23.57 26.37
CA THR A 172 6.46 24.17 25.10
C THR A 172 6.81 23.13 24.03
N SER A 173 7.05 21.88 24.45
CA SER A 173 7.47 20.81 23.54
C SER A 173 6.99 19.42 23.97
N PRO A 174 6.94 18.44 23.04
CA PRO A 174 6.65 17.05 23.37
C PRO A 174 7.64 16.44 24.37
N ASP A 175 8.91 16.86 24.32
CA ASP A 175 9.97 16.22 25.11
C ASP A 175 9.81 16.51 26.60
N GLU A 176 9.23 17.67 26.96
CA GLU A 176 8.84 17.96 28.35
C GLU A 176 7.85 16.93 28.91
N LEU A 177 6.97 16.36 28.09
CA LEU A 177 6.04 15.33 28.56
C LEU A 177 6.78 14.06 28.96
N ILE A 178 7.86 13.69 28.25
CA ILE A 178 8.71 12.55 28.63
C ILE A 178 9.47 12.85 29.93
N VAL A 179 9.94 14.09 30.09
CA VAL A 179 10.73 14.48 31.27
C VAL A 179 9.87 14.56 32.53
N TYR A 180 8.64 15.06 32.44
CA TYR A 180 7.81 15.37 33.60
C TYR A 180 6.66 14.42 33.87
N CYS A 181 6.23 13.63 32.88
CA CYS A 181 5.17 12.64 33.06
C CYS A 181 5.78 11.24 33.11
N THR A 182 5.78 10.63 34.27
CA THR A 182 6.41 9.34 34.57
C THR A 182 5.85 8.23 33.67
N ALA A 183 4.55 8.27 33.36
CA ALA A 183 3.90 7.26 32.52
C ALA A 183 4.08 7.50 31.00
N MET A 184 4.77 8.58 30.59
CA MET A 184 5.05 8.89 29.19
C MET A 184 6.36 8.25 28.73
N THR A 185 6.27 7.15 27.98
CA THR A 185 7.45 6.49 27.40
C THR A 185 7.81 7.08 26.02
N PRO A 186 9.07 6.95 25.56
CA PRO A 186 9.48 7.38 24.21
C PRO A 186 8.67 6.72 23.08
N GLU A 187 8.30 5.45 23.23
CA GLU A 187 7.52 4.71 22.24
C GLU A 187 6.09 5.26 22.14
N ARG A 188 5.47 5.55 23.29
CA ARG A 188 4.15 6.19 23.32
C ARG A 188 4.19 7.58 22.72
N MET A 189 5.23 8.36 23.05
CA MET A 189 5.44 9.68 22.47
C MET A 189 5.54 9.60 20.94
N ALA A 190 6.29 8.64 20.39
CA ALA A 190 6.45 8.48 18.94
C ALA A 190 5.11 8.29 18.22
N VAL A 191 4.13 7.62 18.85
CA VAL A 191 2.79 7.41 18.27
C VAL A 191 1.96 8.69 18.23
N ILE A 192 2.01 9.51 19.28
CA ILE A 192 1.12 10.68 19.42
C ILE A 192 1.78 12.01 19.03
N ARG A 193 3.10 12.05 18.83
CA ARG A 193 3.89 13.28 18.59
C ARG A 193 3.27 14.17 17.51
N ASP A 194 2.85 13.57 16.41
CA ASP A 194 2.27 14.30 15.27
C ASP A 194 0.88 14.89 15.56
N MET A 195 0.21 14.50 16.63
CA MET A 195 -1.08 15.05 17.06
C MET A 195 -0.92 16.21 18.06
N LEU A 196 0.25 16.37 18.68
CA LEU A 196 0.42 17.33 19.76
C LEU A 196 0.57 18.77 19.24
N LEU A 197 -0.07 19.69 19.94
CA LEU A 197 0.05 21.13 19.79
C LEU A 197 0.28 21.75 21.18
N PHE A 198 1.08 22.81 21.24
CA PHE A 198 1.40 23.52 22.49
C PHE A 198 1.21 25.01 22.27
N ARG A 199 0.08 25.54 22.75
CA ARG A 199 -0.19 26.98 22.71
C ARG A 199 0.12 27.59 24.06
N PRO A 200 0.60 28.85 24.14
CA PRO A 200 0.85 29.51 25.42
C PRO A 200 -0.41 29.51 26.30
N LEU A 201 -0.23 29.20 27.59
CA LEU A 201 -1.26 29.19 28.62
C LEU A 201 -1.59 30.59 29.14
#